data_AF-A0A2P2C5M5-F1
#
_entry.id   AF-A0A2P2C5M5-F1
#
_cell.length_a   1.000
_cell.length_b   1.000
_cell.length_c   1.000
_cell.angle_alpha   90.00
_cell.angle_beta   90.00
_cell.angle_gamma   90.00
#
_symmetry.space_group_name_H-M   'P 1'
#
loop_
_entity.id
_entity.type
_entity.pdbx_description
1 polymer ?
#
loop_
_entity_poly.entity_id
_entity_poly.type
_entity_poly.pdbx_seq_one_letter_code
_entity_poly.pdbx_strand_id
1 'polypeptide(L)'
;MALTDQSPLYLAIRDAGLNRWLRTVARELPALFNYVSTADKVCSPIDAVGAVAAHAKSLTHQVGPYRLGGADSDETSISAQVRAVRVDFAPANVIELPPGLSSSPFEQKIALQVDGSFGLACPQVSAPLLCSNLTQFAVLTLRFTQDATLGWRLVLKLEGTEGMLELPVTLVESVNCLLGSTLALPAQASSEPDEPLMGVIDFTAAPTPVGASLGHNPSVDDHQLKARLDLTMSGHDDGEFVLVKGFEAGALPARTATGPFDLTVAASEDFLRRFFTAFVSGFRMNFSSPASAPATGGVSIGYDVTVEGLQVGSFDLRADNTVRVSEIDVRWETVVVTLEANLPQLCLPGNTVCIFGRNPDLSITLDLSEHLRSELSLTASPLVTFARHPQRGTKDLWQAFHTEAGTQIQPPTDGRWGLLDRWQIYLDAQSVDIDVFDLPDMVGDLFEQAVKDAVDAALAPLDPVSRAAMELLLGPVVQFVRDALDIPDDFSEWLADQLHHSVGLGNSLATWALNYFKWLQLYELPEAVPLSLVTPPPPGAPPAGSPPPATNNLDPVMLPISFVEVKVDAAELTVQADFGELT
;
A
#
# COMPACT_ATOMS: atom_id res chain seq x y z
N MET A 1 21.79 15.41 1.99
CA MET A 1 20.63 15.83 1.17
C MET A 1 19.79 14.60 1.03
N ALA A 2 18.53 14.70 1.43
CA ALA A 2 17.57 13.61 1.28
C ALA A 2 17.24 13.44 -0.21
N LEU A 3 16.86 12.24 -0.62
CA LEU A 3 16.40 11.98 -1.99
C LEU A 3 15.13 12.78 -2.30
N THR A 4 14.31 13.05 -1.27
CA THR A 4 13.07 13.83 -1.34
C THR A 4 13.22 15.33 -1.09
N ASP A 5 14.44 15.90 -1.06
CA ASP A 5 14.66 17.35 -0.87
C ASP A 5 13.93 18.22 -1.92
N GLN A 6 13.54 17.63 -3.05
CA GLN A 6 12.92 18.32 -4.18
C GLN A 6 11.53 17.79 -4.54
N SER A 7 11.05 16.72 -3.92
CA SER A 7 9.75 16.12 -4.24
C SER A 7 9.23 15.26 -3.09
N PRO A 8 7.90 15.15 -2.91
CA PRO A 8 7.31 14.29 -1.88
C PRO A 8 7.69 12.80 -2.02
N LEU A 9 7.83 12.33 -3.26
CA LEU A 9 8.21 10.95 -3.59
C LEU A 9 9.38 10.97 -4.59
N TYR A 10 10.34 10.07 -4.37
CA TYR A 10 11.47 9.80 -5.26
C TYR A 10 11.49 8.32 -5.64
N LEU A 11 11.81 8.04 -6.89
CA LEU A 11 11.98 6.70 -7.44
C LEU A 11 13.30 6.65 -8.20
N ALA A 12 14.07 5.59 -8.03
CA ALA A 12 15.23 5.31 -8.87
C ALA A 12 15.35 3.82 -9.18
N ILE A 13 15.64 3.51 -10.45
CA ILE A 13 16.01 2.17 -10.91
C ILE A 13 17.41 2.19 -11.48
N ARG A 14 18.24 1.20 -11.14
CA ARG A 14 19.58 1.03 -11.71
C ARG A 14 19.54 0.30 -13.04
N ASP A 15 20.48 0.63 -13.92
CA ASP A 15 20.70 -0.11 -15.16
C ASP A 15 20.91 -1.62 -14.94
N ALA A 16 21.64 -2.02 -13.90
CA ALA A 16 21.86 -3.42 -13.53
C ALA A 16 20.54 -4.14 -13.19
N GLY A 17 19.66 -3.47 -12.45
CA GLY A 17 18.32 -3.97 -12.14
C GLY A 17 17.44 -4.06 -13.38
N LEU A 18 17.44 -3.02 -14.22
CA LEU A 18 16.70 -3.01 -15.47
C LEU A 18 17.17 -4.12 -16.42
N ASN A 19 18.49 -4.35 -16.52
CA ASN A 19 19.08 -5.43 -17.31
C ASN A 19 18.70 -6.82 -16.76
N ARG A 20 18.63 -7.00 -15.44
CA ARG A 20 18.11 -8.22 -14.82
C ARG A 20 16.65 -8.45 -15.22
N TRP A 21 15.82 -7.42 -15.10
CA TRP A 21 14.42 -7.50 -15.50
C TRP A 21 14.25 -7.83 -16.99
N LEU A 22 14.96 -7.15 -17.89
CA LEU A 22 14.92 -7.44 -19.34
C LEU A 22 15.30 -8.90 -19.65
N ARG A 23 16.30 -9.44 -18.96
CA ARG A 23 16.67 -10.86 -19.09
C ARG A 23 15.55 -11.78 -18.58
N THR A 24 14.92 -11.44 -17.46
CA THR A 24 13.77 -12.18 -16.92
C THR A 24 12.61 -12.20 -17.92
N VAL A 25 12.25 -11.05 -18.49
CA VAL A 25 11.22 -10.93 -19.55
C VAL A 25 11.58 -11.84 -20.74
N ALA A 26 12.83 -11.81 -21.20
CA ALA A 26 13.27 -12.63 -22.32
C ALA A 26 13.19 -14.14 -22.06
N ARG A 27 13.46 -14.56 -20.82
CA ARG A 27 13.42 -15.97 -20.41
C ARG A 27 12.01 -16.47 -20.07
N GLU A 28 11.12 -15.58 -19.63
CA GLU A 28 9.72 -15.94 -19.34
C GLU A 28 8.81 -15.85 -20.56
N LEU A 29 9.05 -14.90 -21.46
CA LEU A 29 8.26 -14.70 -22.69
C LEU A 29 9.14 -14.85 -23.94
N PRO A 30 9.81 -16.00 -24.15
CA PRO A 30 10.75 -16.18 -25.26
C PRO A 30 10.08 -15.98 -26.62
N ALA A 31 8.77 -16.24 -26.76
CA ALA A 31 8.06 -16.03 -28.01
C ALA A 31 8.05 -14.56 -28.46
N LEU A 32 8.21 -13.58 -27.56
CA LEU A 32 8.34 -12.16 -27.92
C LEU A 32 9.68 -11.83 -28.60
N PHE A 33 10.68 -12.70 -28.41
CA PHE A 33 12.04 -12.47 -28.88
C PHE A 33 12.45 -13.42 -30.00
N ASN A 34 11.66 -14.45 -30.29
CA ASN A 34 12.03 -15.52 -31.22
C ASN A 34 10.95 -15.73 -32.28
N TYR A 35 11.15 -15.17 -33.47
CA TYR A 35 10.24 -15.27 -34.62
C TYR A 35 10.77 -16.28 -35.62
N VAL A 36 10.00 -17.31 -35.93
CA VAL A 36 10.42 -18.35 -36.87
C VAL A 36 9.26 -18.74 -37.78
N SER A 37 9.55 -19.14 -39.01
CA SER A 37 8.53 -19.74 -39.89
C SER A 37 8.21 -21.19 -39.52
N THR A 38 9.16 -21.86 -38.88
CA THR A 38 9.10 -23.27 -38.48
C THR A 38 9.81 -23.42 -37.14
N ALA A 39 9.15 -24.06 -36.17
CA ALA A 39 9.59 -24.11 -34.77
C ALA A 39 10.98 -24.71 -34.55
N ASP A 40 11.46 -25.57 -35.46
CA ASP A 40 12.77 -26.23 -35.39
C ASP A 40 13.92 -25.41 -36.01
N LYS A 41 13.62 -24.25 -36.62
CA LYS A 41 14.59 -23.40 -37.31
C LYS A 41 14.93 -22.15 -36.50
N VAL A 42 15.65 -22.36 -35.40
CA VAL A 42 16.24 -21.29 -34.59
C VAL A 42 17.73 -21.15 -34.89
N CYS A 43 18.24 -19.93 -34.89
CA CYS A 43 19.66 -19.64 -35.10
C CYS A 43 20.53 -19.82 -33.85
N SER A 44 19.91 -19.79 -32.68
CA SER A 44 20.54 -19.96 -31.39
C SER A 44 19.60 -20.67 -30.43
N PRO A 45 20.14 -21.45 -29.47
CA PRO A 45 19.34 -22.01 -28.40
C PRO A 45 18.55 -20.92 -27.68
N ILE A 46 17.27 -21.17 -27.42
CA ILE A 46 16.41 -20.26 -26.66
C ILE A 46 16.67 -20.51 -25.18
N ASP A 47 17.16 -19.50 -24.48
CA ASP A 47 17.24 -19.50 -23.02
C ASP A 47 15.86 -19.13 -22.45
N ALA A 48 15.17 -20.13 -21.90
CA ALA A 48 13.88 -19.97 -21.23
C ALA A 48 13.98 -20.51 -19.80
N VAL A 49 13.20 -19.95 -18.89
CA VAL A 49 13.07 -20.49 -17.52
C VAL A 49 12.56 -21.93 -17.61
N GLY A 50 13.09 -22.84 -16.79
CA GLY A 50 12.75 -24.27 -16.86
C GLY A 50 11.24 -24.54 -16.78
N ALA A 51 10.53 -23.81 -15.91
CA ALA A 51 9.07 -23.88 -15.80
C ALA A 51 8.36 -23.43 -17.09
N VAL A 52 8.80 -22.33 -17.70
CA VAL A 52 8.26 -21.83 -18.97
C VAL A 52 8.57 -22.82 -20.11
N ALA A 53 9.77 -23.38 -20.17
CA ALA A 53 10.11 -24.42 -21.14
C ALA A 53 9.22 -25.67 -20.98
N ALA A 54 8.79 -25.98 -19.75
CA ALA A 54 7.91 -27.11 -19.45
C ALA A 54 6.42 -26.84 -19.70
N HIS A 55 5.97 -25.58 -19.57
CA HIS A 55 4.54 -25.22 -19.54
C HIS A 55 4.08 -24.34 -20.73
N ALA A 56 4.99 -23.63 -21.40
CA ALA A 56 4.64 -22.75 -22.51
C ALA A 56 4.15 -23.55 -23.72
N LYS A 57 3.09 -23.04 -24.37
CA LYS A 57 2.58 -23.61 -25.62
C LYS A 57 3.61 -23.52 -26.76
N SER A 58 4.44 -22.49 -26.76
CA SER A 58 5.53 -22.30 -27.72
C SER A 58 6.58 -21.34 -27.17
N LEU A 59 7.86 -21.60 -27.46
CA LEU A 59 8.97 -20.69 -27.19
C LEU A 59 9.24 -19.70 -28.34
N THR A 60 8.53 -19.87 -29.45
CA THR A 60 8.68 -19.08 -30.66
C THR A 60 7.35 -18.53 -31.13
N HIS A 61 7.36 -17.32 -31.70
CA HIS A 61 6.26 -16.80 -32.47
C HIS A 61 6.36 -17.30 -33.91
N GLN A 62 5.34 -18.02 -34.37
CA GLN A 62 5.29 -18.52 -35.73
C GLN A 62 4.90 -17.39 -36.68
N VAL A 63 5.78 -17.03 -37.60
CA VAL A 63 5.49 -16.10 -38.68
C VAL A 63 5.17 -16.88 -39.96
N GLY A 64 4.32 -16.32 -40.81
CA GLY A 64 4.04 -16.94 -42.11
C GLY A 64 5.33 -17.12 -42.94
N PRO A 65 5.39 -18.14 -43.81
CA PRO A 65 6.54 -18.36 -44.67
C PRO A 65 6.78 -17.13 -45.56
N TYR A 66 8.04 -16.74 -45.73
CA TYR A 66 8.39 -15.61 -46.58
C TYR A 66 8.44 -16.05 -48.04
N ARG A 67 7.65 -15.39 -48.89
CA ARG A 67 7.64 -15.63 -50.34
C ARG A 67 8.59 -14.66 -51.02
N LEU A 68 9.74 -15.17 -51.46
CA LEU A 68 10.60 -14.43 -52.38
C LEU A 68 9.87 -14.30 -53.72
N GLY A 69 9.66 -13.06 -54.18
CA GLY A 69 8.68 -12.73 -55.22
C GLY A 69 8.74 -13.61 -56.49
N GLY A 70 7.59 -14.21 -56.83
CA GLY A 70 7.36 -14.88 -58.12
C GLY A 70 7.40 -16.41 -58.11
N ALA A 71 7.74 -17.06 -56.99
CA ALA A 71 7.70 -18.52 -56.88
C ALA A 71 6.42 -18.98 -56.15
N ASP A 72 5.54 -19.70 -56.85
CA ASP A 72 4.23 -20.14 -56.33
C ASP A 72 4.30 -21.35 -55.36
N SER A 73 5.47 -21.94 -55.11
CA SER A 73 5.59 -23.19 -54.33
C SER A 73 6.67 -23.26 -53.26
N ASP A 74 7.55 -22.26 -53.17
CA ASP A 74 8.83 -22.40 -52.48
C ASP A 74 8.86 -21.51 -51.24
N GLU A 75 8.41 -22.09 -50.13
CA GLU A 75 8.37 -21.42 -48.83
C GLU A 75 9.77 -21.32 -48.20
N THR A 76 10.34 -20.12 -48.18
CA THR A 76 11.62 -19.88 -47.50
C THR A 76 11.39 -19.86 -46.00
N SER A 77 12.14 -20.69 -45.27
CA SER A 77 12.11 -20.65 -43.82
C SER A 77 12.96 -19.49 -43.32
N ILE A 78 12.40 -18.71 -42.39
CA ILE A 78 13.04 -17.55 -41.79
C ILE A 78 13.14 -17.73 -40.28
N SER A 79 14.19 -17.16 -39.70
CA SER A 79 14.41 -17.09 -38.26
C SER A 79 14.91 -15.71 -37.91
N ALA A 80 14.32 -15.07 -36.91
CA ALA A 80 14.78 -13.81 -36.36
C ALA A 80 14.68 -13.91 -34.84
N GLN A 81 15.82 -13.83 -34.15
CA GLN A 81 15.89 -13.93 -32.70
C GLN A 81 16.58 -12.70 -32.13
N VAL A 82 16.02 -12.15 -31.06
CA VAL A 82 16.69 -11.21 -30.18
C VAL A 82 17.28 -12.02 -29.03
N ARG A 83 18.61 -12.09 -28.96
CA ARG A 83 19.36 -12.92 -28.00
C ARG A 83 19.66 -12.18 -26.71
N ALA A 84 19.89 -10.87 -26.80
CA ALA A 84 20.08 -10.03 -25.64
C ALA A 84 19.61 -8.60 -25.92
N VAL A 85 19.01 -7.99 -24.91
CA VAL A 85 18.75 -6.55 -24.84
C VAL A 85 19.48 -6.04 -23.62
N ARG A 86 20.30 -5.00 -23.81
CA ARG A 86 21.02 -4.35 -22.72
C ARG A 86 20.75 -2.87 -22.73
N VAL A 87 20.66 -2.31 -21.54
CA VAL A 87 20.50 -0.90 -21.27
C VAL A 87 21.67 -0.42 -20.43
N ASP A 88 22.15 0.79 -20.72
CA ASP A 88 23.22 1.43 -19.96
C ASP A 88 22.87 2.90 -19.73
N PHE A 89 23.00 3.32 -18.47
CA PHE A 89 22.66 4.67 -18.01
C PHE A 89 23.92 5.47 -17.79
N ALA A 90 23.87 6.77 -18.07
CA ALA A 90 25.03 7.63 -17.91
C ALA A 90 25.61 7.60 -16.46
N PRO A 91 26.94 7.62 -16.30
CA PRO A 91 27.96 7.44 -17.34
C PRO A 91 28.01 5.99 -17.83
N ALA A 92 28.30 5.75 -19.11
CA ALA A 92 28.29 4.39 -19.66
C ALA A 92 29.33 3.46 -18.97
N ASN A 93 28.92 2.23 -18.62
CA ASN A 93 29.77 1.20 -18.02
C ASN A 93 29.56 -0.22 -18.58
N VAL A 94 28.49 -0.45 -19.34
CA VAL A 94 28.11 -1.77 -19.89
C VAL A 94 28.17 -1.77 -21.42
N ILE A 95 27.79 -0.66 -22.06
CA ILE A 95 27.68 -0.55 -23.52
C ILE A 95 28.71 0.45 -24.05
N GLU A 96 29.66 -0.05 -24.84
CA GLU A 96 30.56 0.80 -25.63
C GLU A 96 29.84 1.26 -26.91
N LEU A 97 29.39 2.52 -26.92
CA LEU A 97 28.73 3.10 -28.10
C LEU A 97 29.72 3.28 -29.27
N PRO A 98 29.30 2.99 -30.52
CA PRO A 98 30.09 3.31 -31.70
C PRO A 98 30.42 4.81 -31.80
N PRO A 99 31.52 5.19 -32.50
CA PRO A 99 31.96 6.58 -32.60
C PRO A 99 30.90 7.57 -33.14
N GLY A 100 29.99 7.12 -34.00
CA GLY A 100 28.90 7.95 -34.53
C GLY A 100 27.89 8.35 -33.45
N LEU A 101 27.54 7.43 -32.56
CA LEU A 101 26.61 7.64 -31.44
C LEU A 101 27.29 8.22 -30.19
N SER A 102 28.60 8.04 -30.01
CA SER A 102 29.35 8.51 -28.83
C SER A 102 29.69 10.01 -28.86
N SER A 103 29.40 10.71 -29.96
CA SER A 103 29.79 12.10 -30.21
C SER A 103 28.88 13.14 -29.53
N SER A 104 27.69 12.74 -29.08
CA SER A 104 26.79 13.56 -28.28
C SER A 104 27.07 13.35 -26.80
N PRO A 105 27.07 14.39 -25.94
CA PRO A 105 27.20 14.18 -24.50
C PRO A 105 26.11 13.21 -24.04
N PHE A 106 26.54 12.09 -23.46
CA PHE A 106 25.66 11.00 -23.01
C PHE A 106 24.88 11.36 -21.73
N GLU A 107 25.11 12.55 -21.17
CA GLU A 107 24.33 13.09 -20.06
C GLU A 107 22.84 13.10 -20.43
N GLN A 108 22.00 12.55 -19.55
CA GLN A 108 20.55 12.41 -19.76
C GLN A 108 20.14 11.45 -20.90
N LYS A 109 21.02 10.54 -21.31
CA LYS A 109 20.74 9.55 -22.35
C LYS A 109 20.88 8.13 -21.84
N ILE A 110 20.18 7.23 -22.52
CA ILE A 110 20.18 5.79 -22.26
C ILE A 110 20.73 5.10 -23.50
N ALA A 111 21.78 4.29 -23.35
CA ALA A 111 22.26 3.44 -24.44
C ALA A 111 21.46 2.15 -24.44
N LEU A 112 21.09 1.70 -25.63
CA LEU A 112 20.43 0.43 -25.88
C LEU A 112 21.31 -0.38 -26.83
N GLN A 113 21.63 -1.61 -26.45
CA GLN A 113 22.28 -2.59 -27.31
C GLN A 113 21.32 -3.77 -27.49
N VAL A 114 21.08 -4.13 -28.75
CA VAL A 114 20.28 -5.31 -29.11
C VAL A 114 21.17 -6.27 -29.89
N ASP A 115 21.41 -7.45 -29.31
CA ASP A 115 22.09 -8.54 -30.00
C ASP A 115 21.04 -9.50 -30.55
N GLY A 116 21.02 -9.67 -31.87
CA GLY A 116 20.12 -10.57 -32.57
C GLY A 116 20.84 -11.58 -33.45
N SER A 117 20.05 -12.49 -34.02
CA SER A 117 20.47 -13.40 -35.07
C SER A 117 19.36 -13.58 -36.09
N PHE A 118 19.71 -13.65 -37.36
CA PHE A 118 18.79 -13.86 -38.47
C PHE A 118 19.21 -15.07 -39.29
N GLY A 119 18.24 -15.88 -39.71
CA GLY A 119 18.45 -17.11 -40.44
C GLY A 119 17.55 -17.23 -41.67
N LEU A 120 18.12 -17.74 -42.76
CA LEU A 120 17.37 -18.11 -43.97
C LEU A 120 17.69 -19.56 -44.36
N ALA A 121 16.65 -20.32 -44.73
CA ALA A 121 16.79 -21.64 -45.31
C ALA A 121 15.96 -21.75 -46.59
N CYS A 122 16.63 -22.16 -47.69
CA CYS A 122 15.98 -22.33 -48.98
C CYS A 122 15.14 -23.63 -49.02
N PRO A 123 13.93 -23.59 -49.61
CA PRO A 123 12.98 -24.72 -49.60
C PRO A 123 13.44 -25.96 -50.39
N GLN A 124 14.24 -25.76 -51.44
CA GLN A 124 14.56 -26.80 -52.43
C GLN A 124 15.68 -27.77 -52.00
N VAL A 125 16.26 -27.56 -50.83
CA VAL A 125 17.33 -28.39 -50.29
C VAL A 125 17.02 -28.56 -48.81
N SER A 126 17.27 -29.73 -48.21
CA SER A 126 17.34 -29.91 -46.75
C SER A 126 18.55 -29.15 -46.16
N ALA A 127 18.77 -27.93 -46.62
CA ALA A 127 19.88 -27.08 -46.26
C ALA A 127 19.72 -26.63 -44.81
N PRO A 128 20.82 -26.60 -44.06
CA PRO A 128 20.83 -26.00 -42.74
C PRO A 128 20.44 -24.52 -42.83
N LEU A 129 19.83 -24.01 -41.76
CA LEU A 129 19.55 -22.58 -41.59
C LEU A 129 20.87 -21.80 -41.62
N LEU A 130 21.01 -20.88 -42.58
CA LEU A 130 22.17 -19.99 -42.67
C LEU A 130 21.96 -18.83 -41.72
N CYS A 131 22.65 -18.83 -40.58
CA CYS A 131 22.49 -17.85 -39.52
C CYS A 131 23.60 -16.80 -39.52
N SER A 132 23.19 -15.56 -39.33
CA SER A 132 24.06 -14.39 -39.17
C SER A 132 23.71 -13.68 -37.87
N ASN A 133 24.73 -13.21 -37.15
CA ASN A 133 24.53 -12.40 -35.95
C ASN A 133 24.49 -10.92 -36.33
N LEU A 134 23.70 -10.14 -35.60
CA LEU A 134 23.60 -8.71 -35.76
C LEU A 134 23.61 -8.05 -34.38
N THR A 135 24.38 -6.98 -34.23
CA THR A 135 24.33 -6.12 -33.04
C THR A 135 23.92 -4.73 -33.49
N GLN A 136 22.94 -4.16 -32.81
CA GLN A 136 22.38 -2.84 -33.08
C GLN A 136 22.56 -1.96 -31.85
N PHE A 137 22.90 -0.69 -32.09
CA PHE A 137 23.04 0.32 -31.05
C PHE A 137 22.06 1.45 -31.28
N ALA A 138 21.48 1.92 -30.18
CA ALA A 138 20.61 3.07 -30.17
C ALA A 138 20.83 3.91 -28.92
N VAL A 139 20.49 5.19 -29.03
CA VAL A 139 20.46 6.10 -27.89
C VAL A 139 19.02 6.55 -27.69
N LEU A 140 18.54 6.49 -26.45
CA LEU A 140 17.18 6.86 -26.07
C LEU A 140 17.21 8.10 -25.17
N THR A 141 16.21 8.95 -25.33
CA THR A 141 15.89 10.03 -24.39
C THR A 141 14.54 9.78 -23.75
N LEU A 142 14.40 10.22 -22.51
CA LEU A 142 13.18 10.07 -21.72
C LEU A 142 12.52 11.42 -21.47
N ARG A 143 11.19 11.43 -21.49
CA ARG A 143 10.40 12.59 -21.05
C ARG A 143 9.07 12.16 -20.49
N PHE A 144 8.58 12.89 -19.49
CA PHE A 144 7.17 12.82 -19.13
C PHE A 144 6.33 13.56 -20.16
N THR A 145 5.20 12.97 -20.55
CA THR A 145 4.18 13.62 -21.37
C THR A 145 2.83 13.42 -20.73
N GLN A 146 2.01 14.46 -20.69
CA GLN A 146 0.63 14.36 -20.24
C GLN A 146 -0.25 13.96 -21.43
N ASP A 147 -0.98 12.87 -21.28
CA ASP A 147 -2.04 12.41 -22.16
C ASP A 147 -3.40 12.82 -21.58
N ALA A 148 -4.32 13.31 -22.41
CA ALA A 148 -5.63 13.79 -21.95
C ALA A 148 -6.52 12.67 -21.39
N THR A 149 -6.28 11.43 -21.84
CA THR A 149 -7.03 10.24 -21.40
C THR A 149 -6.27 9.46 -20.35
N LEU A 150 -4.96 9.29 -20.55
CA LEU A 150 -4.13 8.39 -19.74
C LEU A 150 -3.30 9.08 -18.65
N GLY A 151 -3.45 10.40 -18.48
CA GLY A 151 -2.68 11.16 -17.49
C GLY A 151 -1.20 11.24 -17.84
N TRP A 152 -0.33 11.32 -16.83
CA TRP A 152 1.11 11.41 -17.04
C TRP A 152 1.70 10.07 -17.47
N ARG A 153 2.43 10.03 -18.59
CA ARG A 153 3.18 8.86 -19.03
C ARG A 153 4.65 9.18 -19.24
N LEU A 154 5.50 8.20 -19.00
CA LEU A 154 6.91 8.25 -19.35
C LEU A 154 7.10 7.75 -20.78
N VAL A 155 7.73 8.54 -21.63
CA VAL A 155 7.93 8.22 -23.06
C VAL A 155 9.42 8.11 -23.37
N LEU A 156 9.78 6.97 -23.95
CA LEU A 156 11.08 6.73 -24.57
C LEU A 156 11.07 7.26 -26.01
N LYS A 157 12.06 8.07 -26.37
CA LYS A 157 12.27 8.56 -27.73
C LYS A 157 13.62 8.05 -28.25
N LEU A 158 13.58 7.44 -29.43
CA LEU A 158 14.77 6.98 -30.15
C LEU A 158 15.51 8.17 -30.78
N GLU A 159 16.77 8.37 -30.41
CA GLU A 159 17.67 9.40 -30.94
C GLU A 159 18.85 8.75 -31.65
N GLY A 160 18.69 8.53 -32.95
CA GLY A 160 19.72 7.91 -33.78
C GLY A 160 19.77 6.40 -33.63
N THR A 161 20.09 5.74 -34.73
CA THR A 161 20.38 4.31 -34.80
C THR A 161 21.65 4.17 -35.62
N GLU A 162 22.56 3.30 -35.19
CA GLU A 162 23.75 2.98 -35.97
C GLU A 162 23.88 1.45 -36.03
N GLY A 163 23.82 0.93 -37.25
CA GLY A 163 23.80 -0.50 -37.51
C GLY A 163 24.07 -0.85 -38.97
N MET A 164 24.77 -1.97 -39.16
CA MET A 164 25.26 -2.45 -40.45
C MET A 164 24.31 -3.48 -41.06
N LEU A 165 23.01 -3.20 -41.12
CA LEU A 165 22.02 -3.94 -41.93
C LEU A 165 20.67 -3.22 -41.86
N GLU A 166 20.05 -2.91 -43.00
CA GLU A 166 18.64 -2.51 -43.07
C GLU A 166 17.78 -3.72 -42.65
N LEU A 167 17.28 -3.68 -41.42
CA LEU A 167 16.38 -4.69 -40.88
C LEU A 167 14.98 -4.56 -41.49
N PRO A 168 14.21 -5.66 -41.62
CA PRO A 168 12.80 -5.58 -41.99
C PRO A 168 12.02 -4.79 -40.92
N VAL A 169 11.07 -3.97 -41.38
CA VAL A 169 10.21 -3.05 -40.60
C VAL A 169 9.59 -3.72 -39.37
N THR A 170 9.34 -5.03 -39.41
CA THR A 170 8.76 -5.82 -38.32
C THR A 170 9.63 -5.90 -37.06
N LEU A 171 10.98 -5.88 -37.18
CA LEU A 171 11.84 -5.90 -35.98
C LEU A 171 11.89 -4.54 -35.30
N VAL A 172 11.84 -3.45 -36.07
CA VAL A 172 11.71 -2.08 -35.55
C VAL A 172 10.35 -1.89 -34.89
N GLU A 173 9.28 -2.46 -35.45
CA GLU A 173 7.95 -2.49 -34.83
C GLU A 173 7.92 -3.37 -33.58
N SER A 174 8.62 -4.52 -33.52
CA SER A 174 8.74 -5.33 -32.30
C SER A 174 9.55 -4.64 -31.20
N VAL A 175 10.64 -3.94 -31.54
CA VAL A 175 11.42 -3.15 -30.58
C VAL A 175 10.64 -1.90 -30.15
N ASN A 176 9.92 -1.23 -31.05
CA ASN A 176 9.01 -0.14 -30.68
C ASN A 176 7.77 -0.63 -29.91
N CYS A 177 7.34 -1.87 -30.12
CA CYS A 177 6.31 -2.51 -29.32
C CYS A 177 6.88 -2.83 -27.93
N LEU A 178 8.08 -3.41 -27.83
CA LEU A 178 8.77 -3.71 -26.56
C LEU A 178 9.26 -2.46 -25.81
N LEU A 179 9.51 -1.33 -26.48
CA LEU A 179 9.89 -0.07 -25.84
C LEU A 179 8.68 0.86 -25.65
N GLY A 180 7.68 0.76 -26.52
CA GLY A 180 6.43 1.54 -26.47
C GLY A 180 5.34 0.93 -25.59
N SER A 181 5.38 -0.39 -25.33
CA SER A 181 4.53 -1.07 -24.35
C SER A 181 5.10 -1.04 -22.92
N THR A 182 6.36 -0.63 -22.74
CA THR A 182 7.08 -0.87 -21.48
C THR A 182 7.86 0.34 -21.02
N LEU A 183 7.12 1.35 -20.55
CA LEU A 183 7.38 2.12 -19.32
C LEU A 183 6.20 3.08 -19.13
N ALA A 184 4.97 2.58 -19.24
CA ALA A 184 3.90 3.21 -18.50
C ALA A 184 4.20 2.90 -17.02
N LEU A 185 4.89 3.81 -16.33
CA LEU A 185 4.63 3.93 -14.89
C LEU A 185 3.10 3.99 -14.79
N PRO A 186 2.43 3.10 -14.04
CA PRO A 186 0.99 3.16 -13.88
C PRO A 186 0.68 4.43 -13.07
N ALA A 187 0.73 5.59 -13.72
CA ALA A 187 0.14 6.82 -13.22
C ALA A 187 -1.38 6.81 -13.42
N GLN A 188 -1.90 5.74 -14.05
CA GLN A 188 -3.30 5.42 -14.12
C GLN A 188 -3.54 3.95 -13.77
N ALA A 189 -3.88 3.73 -12.50
CA ALA A 189 -4.94 2.81 -12.15
C ALA A 189 -6.27 3.31 -12.77
N SER A 190 -6.43 3.14 -14.09
CA SER A 190 -7.64 3.57 -14.83
C SER A 190 -8.32 2.44 -15.63
N SER A 191 -8.21 1.20 -15.18
CA SER A 191 -9.44 0.54 -14.78
C SER A 191 -9.66 0.96 -13.34
N GLU A 192 -10.89 1.25 -12.92
CA GLU A 192 -11.24 1.52 -11.52
C GLU A 192 -10.28 0.77 -10.59
N PRO A 193 -9.56 1.43 -9.65
CA PRO A 193 -8.93 0.68 -8.59
C PRO A 193 -10.09 0.04 -7.84
N ASP A 194 -10.42 -1.21 -8.18
CA ASP A 194 -11.52 -1.95 -7.55
C ASP A 194 -11.31 -2.04 -6.03
N GLU A 195 -10.11 -1.73 -5.55
CA GLU A 195 -9.79 -1.58 -4.14
C GLU A 195 -8.88 -0.35 -3.96
N PRO A 196 -9.34 0.71 -3.26
CA PRO A 196 -8.47 1.80 -2.82
C PRO A 196 -7.30 1.22 -2.00
N LEU A 197 -6.15 1.91 -1.92
CA LEU A 197 -5.08 1.44 -1.05
C LEU A 197 -5.59 1.42 0.40
N MET A 198 -5.75 0.22 0.96
CA MET A 198 -6.43 -0.03 2.23
C MET A 198 -7.88 0.49 2.30
N GLY A 199 -8.56 0.67 1.17
CA GLY A 199 -9.98 1.03 1.12
C GLY A 199 -10.33 2.51 1.37
N VAL A 200 -9.36 3.40 1.63
CA VAL A 200 -9.63 4.74 2.18
C VAL A 200 -8.97 5.91 1.41
N ILE A 201 -7.94 5.67 0.59
CA ILE A 201 -7.14 6.75 0.00
C ILE A 201 -6.87 6.54 -1.49
N ASP A 202 -7.19 7.56 -2.29
CA ASP A 202 -6.79 7.68 -3.69
C ASP A 202 -5.52 8.52 -3.83
N PHE A 203 -4.65 8.11 -4.75
CA PHE A 203 -3.43 8.84 -5.09
C PHE A 203 -3.45 9.24 -6.57
N THR A 204 -3.14 10.51 -6.84
CA THR A 204 -2.74 10.94 -8.18
C THR A 204 -1.29 11.36 -8.16
N ALA A 205 -0.49 10.77 -9.04
CA ALA A 205 0.92 11.10 -9.20
C ALA A 205 1.14 12.01 -10.41
N ALA A 206 1.94 13.06 -10.21
CA ALA A 206 2.40 13.94 -11.27
C ALA A 206 3.94 14.11 -11.17
N PRO A 207 4.65 14.26 -12.29
CA PRO A 207 6.07 14.61 -12.26
C PRO A 207 6.26 15.96 -11.58
N THR A 208 7.18 16.04 -10.62
CA THR A 208 7.56 17.31 -10.02
C THR A 208 8.12 18.26 -11.09
N PRO A 209 7.64 19.50 -11.19
CA PRO A 209 8.08 20.45 -12.20
C PRO A 209 9.60 20.70 -12.17
N VAL A 210 10.20 20.75 -13.35
CA VAL A 210 11.62 21.09 -13.53
C VAL A 210 11.82 22.57 -13.14
N GLY A 211 12.74 22.82 -12.20
CA GLY A 211 13.03 24.14 -11.65
C GLY A 211 14.54 24.40 -11.57
N ALA A 212 14.95 25.54 -11.02
CA ALA A 212 16.38 25.91 -10.96
C ALA A 212 17.24 24.90 -10.15
N SER A 213 16.65 24.18 -9.19
CA SER A 213 17.30 23.16 -8.38
C SER A 213 17.21 21.75 -8.96
N LEU A 214 16.19 21.46 -9.77
CA LEU A 214 15.93 20.16 -10.40
C LEU A 214 16.17 20.29 -11.90
N GLY A 215 17.39 19.96 -12.36
CA GLY A 215 17.81 20.16 -13.75
C GLY A 215 17.00 19.35 -14.78
N HIS A 216 16.66 18.09 -14.45
CA HIS A 216 15.92 17.18 -15.31
C HIS A 216 14.93 16.33 -14.49
N ASN A 217 13.76 16.02 -15.07
CA ASN A 217 12.81 15.06 -14.51
C ASN A 217 12.03 14.36 -15.66
N PRO A 218 12.22 13.06 -15.89
CA PRO A 218 13.14 12.18 -15.17
C PRO A 218 14.61 12.59 -15.40
N SER A 219 15.53 12.13 -14.53
CA SER A 219 16.97 12.31 -14.75
C SER A 219 17.67 10.97 -14.95
N VAL A 220 18.72 10.96 -15.77
CA VAL A 220 19.61 9.80 -15.96
C VAL A 220 21.03 10.19 -15.59
N ASP A 221 21.51 9.61 -14.48
CA ASP A 221 22.82 9.86 -13.91
C ASP A 221 23.16 8.79 -12.85
N ASP A 222 24.45 8.61 -12.52
CA ASP A 222 24.95 7.62 -11.55
C ASP A 222 24.48 6.17 -11.79
N HIS A 223 24.35 5.78 -13.06
CA HIS A 223 23.81 4.48 -13.47
C HIS A 223 22.35 4.27 -13.03
N GLN A 224 21.59 5.35 -12.87
CA GLN A 224 20.20 5.34 -12.42
C GLN A 224 19.30 6.14 -13.36
N LEU A 225 18.10 5.64 -13.54
CA LEU A 225 16.95 6.43 -13.99
C LEU A 225 16.17 6.87 -12.76
N LYS A 226 16.13 8.18 -12.53
CA LYS A 226 15.52 8.82 -11.36
C LYS A 226 14.24 9.56 -11.77
N ALA A 227 13.17 9.40 -11.02
CA ALA A 227 11.91 10.13 -11.19
C ALA A 227 11.51 10.77 -9.86
N ARG A 228 11.05 12.02 -9.94
CA ARG A 228 10.55 12.78 -8.80
C ARG A 228 9.09 13.10 -9.03
N LEU A 229 8.26 12.73 -8.05
CA LEU A 229 6.82 12.76 -8.19
C LEU A 229 6.20 13.58 -7.05
N ASP A 230 5.27 14.44 -7.45
CA ASP A 230 4.31 15.06 -6.56
C ASP A 230 3.10 14.13 -6.45
N LEU A 231 2.60 13.95 -5.24
CA LEU A 231 1.43 13.13 -4.96
C LEU A 231 0.33 14.02 -4.38
N THR A 232 -0.85 13.93 -4.97
CA THR A 232 -2.07 14.48 -4.38
C THR A 232 -2.91 13.33 -3.86
N MET A 233 -3.37 13.47 -2.63
CA MET A 233 -4.17 12.49 -1.92
C MET A 233 -5.61 13.00 -1.81
N SER A 234 -6.58 12.13 -2.06
CA SER A 234 -7.98 12.38 -1.73
C SER A 234 -8.50 11.23 -0.86
N GLY A 235 -9.10 11.58 0.29
CA GLY A 235 -9.70 10.60 1.19
C GLY A 235 -11.08 10.17 0.69
N HIS A 236 -11.45 8.93 1.01
CA HIS A 236 -12.81 8.40 0.91
C HIS A 236 -13.45 8.43 2.30
N ASP A 237 -14.64 9.03 2.41
CA ASP A 237 -15.35 9.17 3.70
C ASP A 237 -15.98 7.84 4.17
N ASP A 238 -16.10 6.85 3.29
CA ASP A 238 -16.98 5.68 3.49
C ASP A 238 -16.23 4.34 3.65
N GLY A 239 -14.90 4.35 3.73
CA GLY A 239 -14.09 3.13 3.78
C GLY A 239 -13.99 2.54 5.19
N GLU A 240 -14.61 1.38 5.44
CA GLU A 240 -14.38 0.60 6.66
C GLU A 240 -12.98 -0.02 6.62
N PHE A 241 -12.13 0.36 7.57
CA PHE A 241 -10.76 -0.12 7.62
C PHE A 241 -10.69 -1.57 8.13
N VAL A 242 -10.45 -2.52 7.22
CA VAL A 242 -10.22 -3.92 7.61
C VAL A 242 -8.73 -4.11 7.91
N LEU A 243 -8.40 -4.29 9.20
CA LEU A 243 -7.10 -4.78 9.62
C LEU A 243 -6.90 -6.20 9.06
N VAL A 244 -6.21 -6.30 7.92
CA VAL A 244 -5.77 -7.60 7.41
C VAL A 244 -4.67 -8.09 8.34
N LYS A 245 -4.97 -9.11 9.13
CA LYS A 245 -3.95 -9.81 9.92
C LYS A 245 -2.99 -10.47 8.92
N GLY A 246 -1.82 -9.86 8.76
CA GLY A 246 -0.77 -10.40 7.89
C GLY A 246 -0.40 -11.84 8.26
N PHE A 247 0.19 -12.55 7.30
CA PHE A 247 0.79 -13.87 7.52
C PHE A 247 1.79 -13.85 8.69
N GLU A 248 2.03 -15.00 9.32
CA GLU A 248 3.04 -15.10 10.38
C GLU A 248 4.42 -14.66 9.87
N ALA A 249 5.02 -13.70 10.57
CA ALA A 249 6.34 -13.16 10.26
C ALA A 249 7.38 -14.28 10.15
N GLY A 250 7.93 -14.48 8.96
CA GLY A 250 9.03 -15.41 8.72
C GLY A 250 10.41 -14.74 8.80
N ALA A 251 11.46 -15.56 8.84
CA ALA A 251 12.83 -15.08 8.84
C ALA A 251 13.18 -14.39 7.51
N LEU A 252 13.83 -13.23 7.59
CA LEU A 252 14.30 -12.50 6.43
C LEU A 252 15.35 -13.31 5.64
N PRO A 253 15.17 -13.47 4.31
CA PRO A 253 16.23 -13.95 3.44
C PRO A 253 17.48 -13.08 3.58
N ALA A 254 18.66 -13.70 3.58
CA ALA A 254 19.90 -12.94 3.54
C ALA A 254 20.04 -12.27 2.17
N ARG A 255 20.39 -10.98 2.17
CA ARG A 255 20.75 -10.26 0.94
C ARG A 255 21.95 -10.92 0.27
N THR A 256 21.78 -11.40 -0.96
CA THR A 256 22.84 -12.07 -1.72
C THR A 256 23.62 -11.11 -2.62
N ALA A 257 22.99 -10.01 -3.05
CA ALA A 257 23.62 -9.00 -3.89
C ALA A 257 24.67 -8.19 -3.12
N THR A 258 25.84 -8.01 -3.73
CA THR A 258 26.88 -7.11 -3.23
C THR A 258 26.87 -5.83 -4.05
N GLY A 259 26.52 -4.70 -3.43
CA GLY A 259 26.48 -3.40 -4.11
C GLY A 259 25.20 -2.63 -3.80
N PRO A 260 24.93 -1.54 -4.53
CA PRO A 260 23.71 -0.77 -4.39
C PRO A 260 22.46 -1.57 -4.80
N PHE A 261 21.29 -1.16 -4.32
CA PHE A 261 20.00 -1.77 -4.65
C PHE A 261 19.55 -1.47 -6.08
N ASP A 262 18.77 -2.37 -6.67
CA ASP A 262 18.22 -2.23 -8.02
C ASP A 262 17.12 -1.17 -8.10
N LEU A 263 16.31 -1.09 -7.05
CA LEU A 263 15.20 -0.17 -6.90
C LEU A 263 15.37 0.61 -5.59
N THR A 264 15.12 1.91 -5.64
CA THR A 264 14.99 2.75 -4.46
C THR A 264 13.76 3.63 -4.60
N VAL A 265 12.90 3.61 -3.59
CA VAL A 265 11.77 4.50 -3.41
C VAL A 265 12.02 5.28 -2.14
N ALA A 266 11.83 6.58 -2.15
CA ALA A 266 11.93 7.41 -0.94
C ALA A 266 10.72 8.33 -0.82
N ALA A 267 10.26 8.49 0.41
CA ALA A 267 9.08 9.25 0.78
C ALA A 267 9.43 10.28 1.85
N SER A 268 9.11 11.55 1.59
CA SER A 268 9.37 12.65 2.53
C SER A 268 8.52 12.53 3.80
N GLU A 269 9.01 13.11 4.89
CA GLU A 269 8.24 13.27 6.14
C GLU A 269 6.87 13.93 5.89
N ASP A 270 6.82 15.01 5.11
CA ASP A 270 5.56 15.73 4.82
C ASP A 270 4.56 14.88 4.03
N PHE A 271 5.04 14.02 3.13
CA PHE A 271 4.19 13.04 2.46
C PHE A 271 3.65 12.00 3.44
N LEU A 272 4.53 11.40 4.26
CA LEU A 272 4.13 10.37 5.21
C LEU A 272 3.20 10.91 6.30
N ARG A 273 3.40 12.15 6.74
CA ARG A 273 2.47 12.85 7.64
C ARG A 273 1.08 12.92 7.04
N ARG A 274 0.95 13.42 5.81
CA ARG A 274 -0.35 13.52 5.12
C ARG A 274 -0.99 12.16 4.91
N PHE A 275 -0.19 11.17 4.53
CA PHE A 275 -0.63 9.78 4.40
C PHE A 275 -1.18 9.23 5.72
N PHE A 276 -0.41 9.36 6.79
CA PHE A 276 -0.79 8.87 8.10
C PHE A 276 -2.00 9.63 8.67
N THR A 277 -2.08 10.95 8.48
CA THR A 277 -3.26 11.75 8.85
C THR A 277 -4.52 11.27 8.13
N ALA A 278 -4.47 11.08 6.81
CA ALA A 278 -5.61 10.58 6.05
C ALA A 278 -6.00 9.15 6.48
N PHE A 279 -5.00 8.32 6.77
CA PHE A 279 -5.19 6.96 7.26
C PHE A 279 -5.93 6.92 8.61
N VAL A 280 -5.49 7.73 9.60
CA VAL A 280 -6.10 7.70 10.94
C VAL A 280 -7.39 8.53 11.05
N SER A 281 -7.68 9.45 10.12
CA SER A 281 -8.90 10.25 10.16
C SER A 281 -10.17 9.44 9.88
N GLY A 282 -10.06 8.36 9.09
CA GLY A 282 -11.16 7.43 8.82
C GLY A 282 -11.47 6.47 9.96
N PHE A 283 -10.72 6.56 11.06
CA PHE A 283 -10.86 5.64 12.18
C PHE A 283 -12.21 5.76 12.89
N ARG A 284 -12.87 4.63 13.19
CA ARG A 284 -14.15 4.61 13.93
C ARG A 284 -14.18 3.43 14.91
N MET A 285 -14.68 3.67 16.12
CA MET A 285 -14.91 2.60 17.12
C MET A 285 -16.13 2.91 17.97
N ASN A 286 -16.83 1.86 18.41
CA ASN A 286 -17.85 1.95 19.44
C ASN A 286 -17.59 0.91 20.54
N PHE A 287 -17.67 1.33 21.79
CA PHE A 287 -17.69 0.50 22.97
C PHE A 287 -18.92 0.83 23.79
N SER A 288 -19.73 -0.16 24.12
CA SER A 288 -20.85 0.03 25.03
C SER A 288 -20.92 -1.11 26.05
N SER A 289 -21.25 -0.75 27.28
CA SER A 289 -21.60 -1.70 28.33
C SER A 289 -22.72 -1.08 29.17
N PRO A 290 -23.90 -1.70 29.26
CA PRO A 290 -24.95 -1.19 30.11
C PRO A 290 -24.56 -1.31 31.59
N ALA A 291 -25.07 -0.40 32.41
CA ALA A 291 -24.98 -0.55 33.85
C ALA A 291 -25.70 -1.84 34.29
N SER A 292 -25.05 -2.64 35.12
CA SER A 292 -25.68 -3.83 35.71
C SER A 292 -26.55 -3.43 36.90
N ALA A 293 -27.70 -4.07 37.15
CA ALA A 293 -28.52 -3.72 38.32
C ALA A 293 -27.69 -3.77 39.63
N PRO A 294 -27.55 -2.64 40.37
CA PRO A 294 -26.68 -2.59 41.53
C PRO A 294 -27.26 -3.42 42.69
N ALA A 295 -26.40 -3.95 43.56
CA ALA A 295 -26.86 -4.51 44.84
C ALA A 295 -27.44 -3.39 45.72
N THR A 296 -28.26 -3.72 46.73
CA THR A 296 -28.75 -2.72 47.69
C THR A 296 -27.56 -2.05 48.41
N GLY A 297 -27.46 -0.73 48.32
CA GLY A 297 -26.30 0.05 48.81
C GLY A 297 -25.10 0.02 47.86
N GLY A 298 -25.26 -0.49 46.64
CA GLY A 298 -24.23 -0.57 45.62
C GLY A 298 -24.45 0.44 44.48
N VAL A 299 -23.38 0.65 43.72
CA VAL A 299 -23.32 1.47 42.52
C VAL A 299 -22.90 0.59 41.35
N SER A 300 -23.48 0.82 40.19
CA SER A 300 -23.03 0.24 38.93
C SER A 300 -22.83 1.33 37.90
N ILE A 301 -21.92 1.05 36.97
CA ILE A 301 -21.50 2.01 35.95
C ILE A 301 -21.71 1.35 34.59
N GLY A 302 -22.43 2.04 33.73
CA GLY A 302 -22.55 1.76 32.30
C GLY A 302 -21.87 2.87 31.50
N TYR A 303 -21.54 2.56 30.25
CA TYR A 303 -20.96 3.51 29.33
C TYR A 303 -21.39 3.22 27.88
N ASP A 304 -21.45 4.26 27.09
CA ASP A 304 -21.57 4.21 25.63
C ASP A 304 -20.59 5.23 25.04
N VAL A 305 -19.61 4.71 24.30
CA VAL A 305 -18.46 5.48 23.85
C VAL A 305 -18.22 5.24 22.36
N THR A 306 -18.21 6.31 21.59
CA THR A 306 -17.92 6.30 20.16
C THR A 306 -16.74 7.23 19.87
N VAL A 307 -15.73 6.70 19.18
CA VAL A 307 -14.59 7.45 18.65
C VAL A 307 -14.81 7.71 17.16
N GLU A 308 -14.74 8.98 16.77
CA GLU A 308 -14.94 9.46 15.41
C GLU A 308 -13.68 10.11 14.83
N GLY A 309 -12.71 9.25 14.50
CA GLY A 309 -11.46 9.65 13.86
C GLY A 309 -10.38 10.01 14.87
N LEU A 310 -9.16 10.08 14.35
CA LEU A 310 -7.99 10.57 15.08
C LEU A 310 -7.40 11.75 14.31
N GLN A 311 -6.82 12.71 15.03
CA GLN A 311 -6.16 13.86 14.43
C GLN A 311 -4.70 13.89 14.84
N VAL A 312 -3.81 13.87 13.85
CA VAL A 312 -2.36 13.87 14.08
C VAL A 312 -1.87 15.29 14.38
N GLY A 313 -1.25 15.49 15.55
CA GLY A 313 -0.53 16.73 15.87
C GLY A 313 0.80 16.81 15.11
N SER A 314 1.78 15.99 15.53
CA SER A 314 3.13 15.95 14.96
C SER A 314 3.49 14.59 14.37
N PHE A 315 4.33 14.60 13.34
CA PHE A 315 4.87 13.40 12.68
C PHE A 315 6.33 13.67 12.34
N ASP A 316 7.23 12.93 12.98
CA ASP A 316 8.67 13.12 12.88
C ASP A 316 9.34 11.82 12.45
N LEU A 317 10.19 11.90 11.42
CA LEU A 317 11.13 10.84 11.07
C LEU A 317 12.45 11.06 11.82
N ARG A 318 13.10 9.98 12.24
CA ARG A 318 14.31 10.06 13.07
C ARG A 318 15.45 9.22 12.51
N ALA A 319 16.66 9.77 12.65
CA ALA A 319 17.91 9.15 12.20
C ALA A 319 18.27 7.83 12.91
N ASP A 320 17.53 7.46 13.97
CA ASP A 320 17.66 6.18 14.68
C ASP A 320 16.74 5.08 14.11
N ASN A 321 16.23 5.27 12.88
CA ASN A 321 15.32 4.36 12.20
C ASN A 321 13.95 4.25 12.90
N THR A 322 13.48 5.34 13.51
CA THR A 322 12.15 5.41 14.14
C THR A 322 11.27 6.49 13.52
N VAL A 323 9.97 6.28 13.60
CA VAL A 323 8.91 7.24 13.29
C VAL A 323 8.23 7.58 14.61
N ARG A 324 8.13 8.87 14.93
CA ARG A 324 7.34 9.34 16.07
C ARG A 324 6.13 10.10 15.57
N VAL A 325 4.97 9.73 16.10
CA VAL A 325 3.75 10.49 15.96
C VAL A 325 3.34 10.93 17.35
N SER A 326 3.23 12.23 17.59
CA SER A 326 2.85 12.74 18.92
C SER A 326 1.59 13.58 18.82
N GLU A 327 0.89 13.71 19.94
CA GLU A 327 -0.33 14.53 20.05
C GLU A 327 -1.39 14.05 19.06
N ILE A 328 -1.62 12.72 18.99
CA ILE A 328 -2.75 12.18 18.25
C ILE A 328 -3.99 12.41 19.11
N ASP A 329 -4.77 13.42 18.75
CA ASP A 329 -6.04 13.74 19.40
C ASP A 329 -7.09 12.68 19.07
N VAL A 330 -7.71 12.11 20.09
CA VAL A 330 -8.88 11.25 19.93
C VAL A 330 -10.12 12.14 19.79
N ARG A 331 -10.83 12.02 18.67
CA ARG A 331 -12.11 12.71 18.48
C ARG A 331 -13.23 11.83 19.03
N TRP A 332 -13.81 12.28 20.13
CA TRP A 332 -14.94 11.61 20.75
C TRP A 332 -16.25 12.12 20.13
N GLU A 333 -17.09 11.22 19.62
CA GLU A 333 -18.44 11.55 19.17
C GLU A 333 -19.44 11.39 20.31
N THR A 334 -19.34 10.27 21.02
CA THR A 334 -20.18 9.96 22.18
C THR A 334 -19.29 9.51 23.32
N VAL A 335 -19.46 10.08 24.51
CA VAL A 335 -18.91 9.59 25.77
C VAL A 335 -19.96 9.75 26.84
N VAL A 336 -20.87 8.79 26.90
CA VAL A 336 -21.95 8.80 27.89
C VAL A 336 -21.60 7.81 28.99
N VAL A 337 -21.61 8.28 30.23
CA VAL A 337 -21.45 7.44 31.43
C VAL A 337 -22.77 7.44 32.19
N THR A 338 -23.26 6.26 32.51
CA THR A 338 -24.49 6.08 33.30
C THR A 338 -24.13 5.47 34.65
N LEU A 339 -24.39 6.20 35.71
CA LEU A 339 -24.27 5.72 37.08
C LEU A 339 -25.65 5.30 37.56
N GLU A 340 -25.79 4.04 37.95
CA GLU A 340 -27.00 3.51 38.56
C GLU A 340 -26.72 3.15 40.01
N ALA A 341 -27.62 3.51 40.92
CA ALA A 341 -27.47 3.24 42.34
C ALA A 341 -28.76 2.73 42.96
N ASN A 342 -28.62 1.81 43.91
CA ASN A 342 -29.71 1.41 44.81
C ASN A 342 -29.42 1.93 46.19
N LEU A 343 -30.19 2.93 46.60
CA LEU A 343 -30.02 3.60 47.88
C LEU A 343 -30.83 2.89 48.97
N PRO A 344 -30.44 3.02 50.25
CA PRO A 344 -31.29 2.60 51.35
C PRO A 344 -32.66 3.30 51.27
N GLN A 345 -33.73 2.51 51.32
CA GLN A 345 -35.09 3.03 51.27
C GLN A 345 -35.32 4.03 52.41
N LEU A 346 -35.74 5.24 52.05
CA LEU A 346 -36.00 6.33 52.99
C LEU A 346 -37.51 6.53 53.12
N CYS A 347 -38.03 6.38 54.34
CA CYS A 347 -39.45 6.50 54.63
C CYS A 347 -39.73 7.62 55.63
N LEU A 348 -40.83 8.35 55.43
CA LEU A 348 -41.35 9.26 56.44
C LEU A 348 -41.78 8.47 57.69
N PRO A 349 -41.75 9.10 58.89
CA PRO A 349 -42.20 8.48 60.12
C PRO A 349 -43.59 7.82 59.97
N GLY A 350 -43.66 6.52 60.25
CA GLY A 350 -44.88 5.72 60.09
C GLY A 350 -45.00 4.94 58.78
N ASN A 351 -43.95 4.90 57.94
CA ASN A 351 -43.91 4.14 56.66
C ASN A 351 -45.03 4.50 55.67
N THR A 352 -45.55 5.72 55.74
CA THR A 352 -46.67 6.20 54.91
C THR A 352 -46.23 6.58 53.49
N VAL A 353 -45.00 7.06 53.33
CA VAL A 353 -44.39 7.43 52.04
C VAL A 353 -42.92 7.04 52.09
N CYS A 354 -42.45 6.31 51.09
CA CYS A 354 -41.05 5.91 50.95
C CYS A 354 -40.53 6.28 49.56
N ILE A 355 -39.27 6.70 49.51
CA ILE A 355 -38.49 6.93 48.28
C ILE A 355 -37.35 5.91 48.22
N PHE A 356 -36.74 5.75 47.04
CA PHE A 356 -35.70 4.73 46.79
C PHE A 356 -36.19 3.29 47.09
N GLY A 357 -37.32 2.94 46.49
CA GLY A 357 -37.82 1.55 46.47
C GLY A 357 -37.86 0.95 45.06
N ARG A 358 -37.18 1.58 44.10
CA ARG A 358 -37.07 1.12 42.70
C ARG A 358 -35.76 0.36 42.53
N ASN A 359 -35.51 -0.16 41.33
CA ASN A 359 -34.23 -0.77 40.98
C ASN A 359 -33.96 -0.52 39.48
N PRO A 360 -33.01 0.37 39.13
CA PRO A 360 -32.24 1.22 40.04
C PRO A 360 -33.09 2.30 40.74
N ASP A 361 -32.64 2.80 41.89
CA ASP A 361 -33.27 3.90 42.62
C ASP A 361 -32.92 5.27 42.02
N LEU A 362 -31.68 5.42 41.58
CA LEU A 362 -31.16 6.57 40.87
C LEU A 362 -30.46 6.11 39.60
N SER A 363 -30.67 6.87 38.52
CA SER A 363 -29.94 6.74 37.26
C SER A 363 -29.47 8.14 36.88
N ILE A 364 -28.15 8.32 36.85
CA ILE A 364 -27.48 9.59 36.57
C ILE A 364 -26.70 9.39 35.28
N THR A 365 -27.03 10.16 34.26
CA THR A 365 -26.34 10.11 32.97
C THR A 365 -25.50 11.36 32.81
N LEU A 366 -24.21 11.16 32.56
CA LEU A 366 -23.23 12.21 32.28
C LEU A 366 -22.81 12.11 30.83
N ASP A 367 -23.01 13.18 30.07
CA ASP A 367 -22.49 13.32 28.72
C ASP A 367 -21.15 14.08 28.77
N LEU A 368 -20.07 13.35 28.55
CA LEU A 368 -18.70 13.84 28.57
C LEU A 368 -18.16 14.10 27.16
N SER A 369 -18.98 13.97 26.11
CA SER A 369 -18.51 13.98 24.71
C SER A 369 -17.74 15.25 24.35
N GLU A 370 -18.20 16.41 24.82
CA GLU A 370 -17.54 17.71 24.57
C GLU A 370 -16.43 18.05 25.58
N HIS A 371 -16.28 17.25 26.64
CA HIS A 371 -15.42 17.55 27.79
C HIS A 371 -14.21 16.62 27.88
N LEU A 372 -14.24 15.47 27.20
CA LEU A 372 -13.16 14.52 27.20
C LEU A 372 -12.09 14.91 26.17
N ARG A 373 -10.84 15.03 26.64
CA ARG A 373 -9.67 15.07 25.77
C ARG A 373 -8.77 13.90 26.07
N SER A 374 -8.19 13.31 25.04
CA SER A 374 -7.23 12.22 25.15
C SER A 374 -6.23 12.35 24.04
N GLU A 375 -4.96 12.18 24.41
CA GLU A 375 -3.83 12.28 23.50
C GLU A 375 -3.10 10.94 23.45
N LEU A 376 -2.68 10.57 22.25
CA LEU A 376 -1.92 9.37 21.99
C LEU A 376 -0.59 9.76 21.35
N SER A 377 0.50 9.16 21.82
CA SER A 377 1.81 9.25 21.19
C SER A 377 2.33 7.86 20.85
N LEU A 378 2.84 7.71 19.63
CA LEU A 378 3.38 6.48 19.08
C LEU A 378 4.84 6.70 18.69
N THR A 379 5.71 5.77 19.08
CA THR A 379 7.03 5.61 18.45
C THR A 379 7.10 4.21 17.87
N ALA A 380 7.38 4.13 16.57
CA ALA A 380 7.44 2.87 15.82
C ALA A 380 8.71 2.79 14.98
N SER A 381 9.07 1.58 14.56
CA SER A 381 10.19 1.34 13.64
C SER A 381 9.71 0.50 12.47
N PRO A 382 10.24 0.72 11.26
CA PRO A 382 9.92 -0.15 10.14
C PRO A 382 10.45 -1.56 10.41
N LEU A 383 9.59 -2.55 10.23
CA LEU A 383 9.92 -3.96 10.33
C LEU A 383 9.58 -4.65 9.01
N VAL A 384 10.60 -5.19 8.35
CA VAL A 384 10.43 -6.01 7.15
C VAL A 384 10.40 -7.46 7.56
N THR A 385 9.45 -8.22 7.05
CA THR A 385 9.40 -9.68 7.21
C THR A 385 9.18 -10.34 5.85
N PHE A 386 9.50 -11.63 5.78
CA PHE A 386 9.20 -12.45 4.61
C PHE A 386 8.33 -13.62 5.04
N ALA A 387 7.05 -13.58 4.68
CA ALA A 387 6.09 -14.60 5.04
C ALA A 387 5.97 -15.65 3.95
N ARG A 388 6.05 -16.92 4.36
CA ARG A 388 5.83 -18.05 3.46
C ARG A 388 4.36 -18.39 3.38
N HIS A 389 3.85 -18.56 2.17
CA HIS A 389 2.47 -18.96 1.99
C HIS A 389 2.30 -20.42 2.45
N PRO A 390 1.39 -20.72 3.40
CA PRO A 390 1.30 -22.04 4.03
C PRO A 390 0.94 -23.16 3.04
N GLN A 391 0.28 -22.81 1.94
CA GLN A 391 -0.12 -23.77 0.89
C GLN A 391 0.85 -23.80 -0.32
N ARG A 392 1.98 -23.06 -0.28
CA ARG A 392 2.97 -23.06 -1.36
C ARG A 392 3.53 -24.46 -1.60
N GLY A 393 3.89 -25.15 -0.52
CA GLY A 393 4.46 -26.50 -0.59
C GLY A 393 5.75 -26.52 -1.42
N THR A 394 5.82 -27.36 -2.44
CA THR A 394 6.99 -27.50 -3.35
C THR A 394 6.76 -26.82 -4.70
N LYS A 395 5.72 -25.98 -4.84
CA LYS A 395 5.41 -25.32 -6.10
C LYS A 395 6.47 -24.25 -6.41
N ASP A 396 6.90 -24.21 -7.67
CA ASP A 396 7.74 -23.12 -8.17
C ASP A 396 6.94 -21.81 -8.28
N LEU A 397 7.61 -20.70 -8.61
CA LEU A 397 6.99 -19.38 -8.74
C LEU A 397 5.87 -19.36 -9.79
N TRP A 398 6.11 -19.99 -10.94
CA TRP A 398 5.13 -20.02 -12.02
C TRP A 398 3.88 -20.78 -11.59
N GLN A 399 4.04 -21.95 -10.99
CA GLN A 399 2.95 -22.74 -10.42
C GLN A 399 2.24 -21.99 -9.29
N ALA A 400 2.97 -21.34 -8.40
CA ALA A 400 2.40 -20.61 -7.27
C ALA A 400 1.54 -19.43 -7.72
N PHE A 401 1.95 -18.71 -8.77
CA PHE A 401 1.17 -17.62 -9.36
C PHE A 401 -0.06 -18.13 -10.12
N HIS A 402 0.08 -19.22 -10.88
CA HIS A 402 -0.99 -19.77 -11.74
C HIS A 402 -1.91 -20.79 -11.04
N THR A 403 -1.68 -21.10 -9.75
CA THR A 403 -2.55 -22.01 -8.99
C THR A 403 -3.68 -21.22 -8.33
N GLU A 404 -4.89 -21.32 -8.87
CA GLU A 404 -6.10 -21.11 -8.09
C GLU A 404 -6.49 -22.40 -7.35
N ALA A 405 -7.19 -22.24 -6.23
CA ALA A 405 -7.78 -23.33 -5.47
C ALA A 405 -8.87 -24.06 -6.28
N GLY A 406 -8.46 -24.91 -7.22
CA GLY A 406 -9.32 -25.82 -7.95
C GLY A 406 -10.11 -25.18 -9.09
N THR A 407 -9.69 -25.49 -10.32
CA THR A 407 -10.35 -25.26 -11.62
C THR A 407 -10.12 -23.89 -12.29
N GLN A 408 -9.34 -23.96 -13.38
CA GLN A 408 -8.84 -22.90 -14.27
C GLN A 408 -7.70 -22.03 -13.73
N ILE A 409 -6.61 -22.02 -14.51
CA ILE A 409 -5.49 -21.09 -14.38
C ILE A 409 -6.02 -19.75 -14.89
N GLN A 410 -6.55 -18.91 -14.00
CA GLN A 410 -6.78 -17.49 -14.29
C GLN A 410 -5.86 -16.66 -13.39
N PRO A 411 -5.34 -15.52 -13.89
CA PRO A 411 -4.70 -14.55 -13.01
C PRO A 411 -5.75 -14.13 -11.96
N PRO A 412 -5.37 -14.07 -10.67
CA PRO A 412 -6.30 -13.80 -9.59
C PRO A 412 -7.00 -12.47 -9.82
N THR A 413 -8.33 -12.52 -9.93
CA THR A 413 -9.17 -11.35 -10.24
C THR A 413 -9.45 -10.45 -9.04
N ASP A 414 -8.96 -10.81 -7.85
CA ASP A 414 -9.27 -10.17 -6.57
C ASP A 414 -8.03 -9.68 -5.80
N GLY A 415 -6.92 -9.40 -6.52
CA GLY A 415 -5.69 -8.90 -5.91
C GLY A 415 -4.96 -9.92 -5.02
N ARG A 416 -5.44 -11.17 -4.94
CA ARG A 416 -4.74 -12.23 -4.20
C ARG A 416 -3.59 -12.74 -5.03
N TRP A 417 -2.34 -12.55 -4.62
CA TRP A 417 -1.12 -13.01 -5.30
C TRP A 417 -0.94 -14.55 -5.38
N GLY A 418 -2.01 -15.33 -5.53
CA GLY A 418 -2.00 -16.79 -5.54
C GLY A 418 -1.34 -17.37 -4.29
N LEU A 419 -0.47 -18.35 -4.51
CA LEU A 419 0.30 -19.05 -3.47
C LEU A 419 1.72 -18.47 -3.31
N LEU A 420 1.98 -17.25 -3.79
CA LEU A 420 3.28 -16.60 -3.66
C LEU A 420 3.58 -16.24 -2.21
N ASP A 421 4.84 -16.44 -1.82
CA ASP A 421 5.38 -15.87 -0.58
C ASP A 421 5.39 -14.33 -0.70
N ARG A 422 5.49 -13.64 0.44
CA ARG A 422 5.22 -12.19 0.48
C ARG A 422 6.23 -11.48 1.37
N TRP A 423 6.71 -10.33 0.89
CA TRP A 423 7.36 -9.36 1.77
C TRP A 423 6.29 -8.49 2.41
N GLN A 424 6.44 -8.27 3.71
CA GLN A 424 5.52 -7.46 4.49
C GLN A 424 6.32 -6.36 5.17
N ILE A 425 5.80 -5.14 5.10
CA ILE A 425 6.40 -3.96 5.71
C ILE A 425 5.44 -3.49 6.79
N TYR A 426 5.89 -3.51 8.04
CA TYR A 426 5.15 -3.06 9.21
C TYR A 426 5.76 -1.78 9.79
N LEU A 427 4.95 -0.99 10.47
CA LEU A 427 5.42 -0.15 11.57
C LEU A 427 5.24 -0.92 12.87
N ASP A 428 6.34 -1.36 13.47
CA ASP A 428 6.37 -2.05 14.75
C ASP A 428 6.45 -1.02 15.88
N ALA A 429 5.32 -0.85 16.59
CA ALA A 429 5.21 0.07 17.72
C ALA A 429 6.15 -0.36 18.86
N GLN A 430 7.15 0.48 19.14
CA GLN A 430 8.10 0.28 20.25
C GLN A 430 7.54 0.81 21.57
N SER A 431 6.80 1.93 21.49
CA SER A 431 6.09 2.50 22.63
C SER A 431 4.81 3.15 22.15
N VAL A 432 3.75 2.96 22.92
CA VAL A 432 2.50 3.69 22.81
C VAL A 432 2.28 4.34 24.16
N ASP A 433 2.24 5.66 24.18
CA ASP A 433 1.94 6.46 25.34
C ASP A 433 0.54 7.02 25.18
N ILE A 434 -0.28 6.91 26.21
CA ILE A 434 -1.68 7.36 26.17
C ILE A 434 -1.93 8.20 27.38
N ASP A 435 -2.11 9.48 27.12
CA ASP A 435 -2.57 10.44 28.09
C ASP A 435 -4.10 10.39 28.05
N VAL A 436 -4.63 9.39 28.76
CA VAL A 436 -6.06 9.17 28.88
C VAL A 436 -6.62 10.15 29.91
N PHE A 437 -7.50 11.04 29.45
CA PHE A 437 -8.37 11.90 30.26
C PHE A 437 -7.69 13.13 30.89
N ASP A 438 -7.79 14.26 30.20
CA ASP A 438 -7.86 15.55 30.89
C ASP A 438 -9.34 15.84 31.16
N LEU A 439 -9.84 15.48 32.36
CA LEU A 439 -11.20 15.80 32.80
C LEU A 439 -11.17 17.20 33.42
N PRO A 440 -11.82 18.21 32.80
CA PRO A 440 -11.85 19.54 33.39
C PRO A 440 -12.70 19.56 34.67
N ASP A 441 -12.42 20.50 35.58
CA ASP A 441 -13.20 20.77 36.80
C ASP A 441 -14.73 20.89 36.53
N MET A 442 -15.12 21.26 35.29
CA MET A 442 -16.51 21.35 34.83
C MET A 442 -17.30 20.04 34.93
N VAL A 443 -16.62 18.89 35.01
CA VAL A 443 -17.26 17.58 35.22
C VAL A 443 -17.92 17.50 36.60
N GLY A 444 -17.36 18.19 37.60
CA GLY A 444 -17.99 18.34 38.92
C GLY A 444 -19.35 19.05 38.83
N ASP A 445 -19.41 20.16 38.09
CA ASP A 445 -20.65 20.94 37.90
C ASP A 445 -21.71 20.12 37.14
N LEU A 446 -21.30 19.38 36.10
CA LEU A 446 -22.17 18.46 35.35
C LEU A 446 -22.76 17.38 36.27
N PHE A 447 -21.93 16.80 37.15
CA PHE A 447 -22.39 15.80 38.10
C PHE A 447 -23.36 16.38 39.13
N GLU A 448 -23.06 17.54 39.72
CA GLU A 448 -23.95 18.17 40.70
C GLU A 448 -25.34 18.46 40.10
N GLN A 449 -25.37 18.95 38.86
CA GLN A 449 -26.62 19.19 38.15
C GLN A 449 -27.35 17.88 37.84
N ALA A 450 -26.65 16.85 37.36
CA ALA A 450 -27.26 15.56 37.04
C ALA A 450 -27.82 14.83 38.28
N VAL A 451 -27.13 14.91 39.42
CA VAL A 451 -27.63 14.38 40.71
C VAL A 451 -28.90 15.10 41.14
N LYS A 452 -28.91 16.43 41.04
CA LYS A 452 -30.10 17.23 41.39
C LYS A 452 -31.30 16.84 40.53
N ASP A 453 -31.11 16.74 39.22
CA ASP A 453 -32.17 16.36 38.29
C ASP A 453 -32.68 14.94 38.54
N ALA A 454 -31.78 13.99 38.83
CA ALA A 454 -32.15 12.61 39.18
C ALA A 454 -32.98 12.54 40.47
N VAL A 455 -32.61 13.32 41.49
CA VAL A 455 -33.34 13.38 42.76
C VAL A 455 -34.68 14.09 42.58
N ASP A 456 -34.73 15.20 41.85
CA ASP A 456 -35.99 15.90 41.53
C ASP A 456 -36.95 14.97 40.76
N ALA A 457 -36.45 14.16 39.83
CA ALA A 457 -37.23 13.16 39.13
C ALA A 457 -37.73 12.03 40.06
N ALA A 458 -36.91 11.59 41.01
CA ALA A 458 -37.31 10.60 42.02
C ALA A 458 -38.39 11.14 42.97
N LEU A 459 -38.36 12.44 43.28
CA LEU A 459 -39.32 13.12 44.15
C LEU A 459 -40.58 13.61 43.41
N ALA A 460 -40.54 13.75 42.08
CA ALA A 460 -41.66 14.24 41.26
C ALA A 460 -43.02 13.54 41.50
N PRO A 461 -43.09 12.23 41.84
CA PRO A 461 -44.36 11.57 42.14
C PRO A 461 -44.99 11.96 43.48
N LEU A 462 -44.27 12.67 44.36
CA LEU A 462 -44.74 13.03 45.70
C LEU A 462 -45.61 14.29 45.66
N ASP A 463 -46.56 14.40 46.60
CA ASP A 463 -47.29 15.63 46.84
C ASP A 463 -46.37 16.72 47.44
N PRO A 464 -46.72 18.02 47.34
CA PRO A 464 -45.85 19.11 47.76
C PRO A 464 -45.39 19.05 49.23
N VAL A 465 -46.22 18.49 50.12
CA VAL A 465 -45.89 18.40 51.55
C VAL A 465 -44.89 17.27 51.78
N SER A 466 -45.12 16.11 51.18
CA SER A 466 -44.19 14.98 51.25
C SER A 466 -42.86 15.29 50.56
N ARG A 467 -42.87 16.03 49.44
CA ARG A 467 -41.66 16.50 48.75
C ARG A 467 -40.82 17.42 49.64
N ALA A 468 -41.41 18.45 50.24
CA ALA A 468 -40.68 19.37 51.12
C ALA A 468 -40.13 18.67 52.38
N ALA A 469 -40.86 17.69 52.92
CA ALA A 469 -40.38 16.87 54.03
C ALA A 469 -39.19 15.99 53.63
N MET A 470 -39.21 15.40 52.44
CA MET A 470 -38.09 14.61 51.91
C MET A 470 -36.88 15.48 51.55
N GLU A 471 -37.08 16.65 50.92
CA GLU A 471 -36.01 17.61 50.64
C GLU A 471 -35.30 18.07 51.93
N LEU A 472 -36.05 18.24 53.03
CA LEU A 472 -35.48 18.56 54.34
C LEU A 472 -34.68 17.38 54.95
N LEU A 473 -35.14 16.14 54.72
CA LEU A 473 -34.49 14.91 55.18
C LEU A 473 -33.21 14.60 54.40
N LEU A 474 -33.20 14.88 53.10
CA LEU A 474 -32.06 14.64 52.20
C LEU A 474 -30.94 15.67 52.37
N GLY A 475 -31.18 16.80 53.07
CA GLY A 475 -30.16 17.81 53.34
C GLY A 475 -29.58 18.41 52.05
N PRO A 476 -28.28 18.77 52.01
CA PRO A 476 -27.58 19.01 50.75
C PRO A 476 -27.58 17.71 49.95
N VAL A 477 -28.55 17.56 49.05
CA VAL A 477 -28.83 16.34 48.27
C VAL A 477 -27.57 15.76 47.62
N VAL A 478 -26.69 16.62 47.10
CA VAL A 478 -25.41 16.23 46.51
C VAL A 478 -24.51 15.56 47.53
N GLN A 479 -24.40 16.09 48.75
CA GLN A 479 -23.59 15.47 49.81
C GLN A 479 -24.19 14.14 50.26
N PHE A 480 -25.53 14.06 50.39
CA PHE A 480 -26.19 12.80 50.73
C PHE A 480 -25.92 11.71 49.68
N VAL A 481 -25.98 12.06 48.40
CA VAL A 481 -25.65 11.12 47.32
C VAL A 481 -24.14 10.81 47.29
N ARG A 482 -23.25 11.79 47.48
CA ARG A 482 -21.80 11.54 47.59
C ARG A 482 -21.47 10.60 48.76
N ASP A 483 -22.03 10.85 49.94
CA ASP A 483 -21.85 10.03 51.14
C ASP A 483 -22.44 8.62 50.95
N ALA A 484 -23.59 8.50 50.28
CA ALA A 484 -24.25 7.23 50.05
C ALA A 484 -23.57 6.38 48.95
N LEU A 485 -22.92 7.04 47.98
CA LEU A 485 -22.18 6.40 46.90
C LEU A 485 -20.67 6.26 47.18
N ASP A 486 -20.20 6.72 48.36
CA ASP A 486 -18.79 6.77 48.76
C ASP A 486 -17.90 7.50 47.72
N ILE A 487 -18.42 8.59 47.15
CA ILE A 487 -17.72 9.42 46.17
C ILE A 487 -16.86 10.44 46.94
N PRO A 488 -15.52 10.45 46.75
CA PRO A 488 -14.63 11.45 47.33
C PRO A 488 -14.99 12.88 46.93
N ASP A 489 -14.47 13.86 47.66
CA ASP A 489 -14.65 15.28 47.35
C ASP A 489 -14.14 15.65 45.94
N ASP A 490 -13.17 14.91 45.42
CA ASP A 490 -12.68 15.01 44.04
C ASP A 490 -13.39 14.00 43.12
N PHE A 491 -14.57 14.38 42.62
CA PHE A 491 -15.36 13.55 41.71
C PHE A 491 -14.63 13.27 40.39
N SER A 492 -13.85 14.22 39.89
CA SER A 492 -13.05 14.07 38.67
C SER A 492 -12.00 12.99 38.81
N GLU A 493 -11.23 12.99 39.91
CA GLU A 493 -10.24 11.97 40.21
C GLU A 493 -10.92 10.59 40.39
N TRP A 494 -12.03 10.54 41.14
CA TRP A 494 -12.79 9.31 41.33
C TRP A 494 -13.34 8.75 40.01
N LEU A 495 -13.95 9.60 39.17
CA LEU A 495 -14.53 9.15 37.90
C LEU A 495 -13.44 8.70 36.93
N ALA A 496 -12.30 9.41 36.86
CA ALA A 496 -11.14 8.97 36.10
C ALA A 496 -10.64 7.59 36.58
N ASP A 497 -10.55 7.39 37.90
CA ASP A 497 -10.17 6.11 38.49
C ASP A 497 -11.17 5.00 38.16
N GLN A 498 -12.48 5.26 38.23
CA GLN A 498 -13.51 4.30 37.85
C GLN A 498 -13.46 3.96 36.35
N LEU A 499 -13.33 4.96 35.47
CA LEU A 499 -13.22 4.75 34.03
C LEU A 499 -11.95 3.96 33.65
N HIS A 500 -10.85 4.18 34.38
CA HIS A 500 -9.59 3.49 34.17
C HIS A 500 -9.60 2.06 34.73
N HIS A 501 -9.97 1.87 36.00
CA HIS A 501 -9.82 0.61 36.72
C HIS A 501 -11.09 -0.25 36.76
N SER A 502 -12.26 0.35 37.02
CA SER A 502 -13.52 -0.39 37.20
C SER A 502 -14.20 -0.73 35.89
N VAL A 503 -14.20 0.21 34.96
CA VAL A 503 -14.79 0.07 33.62
C VAL A 503 -13.77 -0.49 32.62
N GLY A 504 -12.48 -0.30 32.88
CA GLY A 504 -11.40 -0.78 32.02
C GLY A 504 -11.32 -0.06 30.68
N LEU A 505 -11.90 1.13 30.54
CA LEU A 505 -11.93 1.88 29.28
C LEU A 505 -10.52 2.32 28.87
N GLY A 506 -9.73 2.85 29.83
CA GLY A 506 -8.32 3.19 29.60
C GLY A 506 -7.49 1.98 29.17
N ASN A 507 -7.63 0.85 29.87
CA ASN A 507 -6.97 -0.41 29.50
C ASN A 507 -7.45 -0.95 28.14
N SER A 508 -8.73 -0.77 27.79
CA SER A 508 -9.31 -1.19 26.52
C SER A 508 -8.77 -0.36 25.37
N LEU A 509 -8.70 0.97 25.53
CA LEU A 509 -8.09 1.89 24.57
C LEU A 509 -6.60 1.63 24.42
N ALA A 510 -5.88 1.37 25.51
CA ALA A 510 -4.46 1.04 25.46
C ALA A 510 -4.19 -0.30 24.78
N THR A 511 -4.95 -1.33 25.15
CA THR A 511 -4.87 -2.64 24.51
C THR A 511 -5.23 -2.55 23.04
N TRP A 512 -6.26 -1.77 22.70
CA TRP A 512 -6.65 -1.53 21.33
C TRP A 512 -5.54 -0.80 20.56
N ALA A 513 -5.05 0.34 21.05
CA ALA A 513 -4.03 1.14 20.37
C ALA A 513 -2.76 0.32 20.16
N LEU A 514 -2.34 -0.44 21.19
CA LEU A 514 -1.25 -1.39 21.05
C LEU A 514 -1.56 -2.44 19.98
N ASN A 515 -2.72 -3.08 19.98
CA ASN A 515 -3.03 -4.10 18.96
C ASN A 515 -3.15 -3.52 17.54
N TYR A 516 -3.67 -2.30 17.42
CA TYR A 516 -3.85 -1.59 16.16
C TYR A 516 -2.50 -1.15 15.58
N PHE A 517 -1.63 -0.54 16.40
CA PHE A 517 -0.36 0.01 15.94
C PHE A 517 0.81 -0.98 15.97
N LYS A 518 0.76 -2.05 16.77
CA LYS A 518 1.87 -3.03 16.91
C LYS A 518 2.19 -3.76 15.60
N TRP A 519 1.20 -3.99 14.75
CA TRP A 519 1.39 -4.63 13.45
C TRP A 519 0.68 -3.83 12.36
N LEU A 520 0.86 -2.51 12.39
CA LEU A 520 0.33 -1.68 11.33
C LEU A 520 1.07 -2.00 10.04
N GLN A 521 0.45 -2.84 9.21
CA GLN A 521 1.00 -3.24 7.93
C GLN A 521 0.87 -2.07 6.96
N LEU A 522 2.00 -1.48 6.57
CA LEU A 522 2.04 -0.39 5.60
C LEU A 522 1.82 -0.90 4.19
N TYR A 523 2.46 -2.04 3.88
CA TYR A 523 2.46 -2.56 2.52
C TYR A 523 2.75 -4.06 2.49
N GLU A 524 2.17 -4.72 1.49
CA GLU A 524 2.46 -6.10 1.13
C GLU A 524 2.87 -6.16 -0.32
N LEU A 525 3.92 -6.92 -0.62
CA LEU A 525 4.31 -7.19 -2.00
C LEU A 525 4.63 -8.68 -2.17
N PRO A 526 4.26 -9.29 -3.30
CA PRO A 526 4.61 -10.67 -3.57
C PRO A 526 6.12 -10.83 -3.76
N GLU A 527 6.64 -12.02 -3.49
CA GLU A 527 8.04 -12.40 -3.78
C GLU A 527 8.40 -12.26 -5.27
N ALA A 528 7.38 -12.19 -6.14
CA ALA A 528 7.54 -11.85 -7.54
C ALA A 528 6.36 -11.01 -8.03
N VAL A 529 6.66 -9.85 -8.61
CA VAL A 529 5.65 -8.90 -9.10
C VAL A 529 5.22 -9.29 -10.51
N PRO A 530 3.93 -9.58 -10.76
CA PRO A 530 3.43 -9.79 -12.11
C PRO A 530 3.34 -8.46 -12.86
N LEU A 531 4.01 -8.39 -14.00
CA LEU A 531 4.01 -7.23 -14.89
C LEU A 531 3.26 -7.60 -16.17
N SER A 532 2.07 -7.03 -16.32
CA SER A 532 1.27 -7.18 -17.53
C SER A 532 1.85 -6.33 -18.66
N LEU A 533 2.16 -6.95 -19.78
CA LEU A 533 2.55 -6.24 -21.00
C LEU A 533 1.29 -5.87 -21.78
N VAL A 534 0.95 -4.58 -21.80
CA VAL A 534 -0.19 -4.07 -22.58
C VAL A 534 0.28 -3.76 -23.99
N THR A 535 -0.21 -4.51 -24.97
CA THR A 535 -0.01 -4.15 -26.38
C THR A 535 -0.90 -2.96 -26.74
N PRO A 536 -0.37 -1.89 -27.37
CA PRO A 536 -1.21 -0.80 -27.84
C PRO A 536 -2.27 -1.31 -28.83
N PRO A 537 -3.48 -0.73 -28.84
CA PRO A 537 -4.51 -1.14 -29.78
C PRO A 537 -4.01 -0.95 -31.22
N PRO A 538 -4.35 -1.86 -32.14
CA PRO A 538 -3.90 -1.75 -33.53
C PRO A 538 -4.40 -0.44 -34.16
N PRO A 539 -3.63 0.18 -35.07
CA PRO A 539 -4.05 1.39 -35.78
C PRO A 539 -5.41 1.17 -36.46
N GLY A 540 -6.42 1.97 -36.09
CA GLY A 540 -7.79 1.85 -36.62
C GLY A 540 -8.78 1.07 -35.74
N ALA A 541 -8.40 0.68 -34.52
CA ALA A 541 -9.35 0.17 -33.53
C ALA A 541 -10.48 1.21 -33.28
N PRO A 542 -11.75 0.78 -33.14
CA PRO A 542 -12.86 1.69 -32.92
C PRO A 542 -12.67 2.50 -31.62
N PRO A 543 -13.19 3.74 -31.55
CA PRO A 543 -13.09 4.57 -30.36
C PRO A 543 -13.76 3.93 -29.14
N ALA A 544 -13.28 4.32 -27.95
CA ALA A 544 -13.69 3.80 -26.64
C ALA A 544 -15.22 3.68 -26.50
N GLY A 545 -15.71 2.48 -26.21
CA GLY A 545 -17.15 2.17 -26.07
C GLY A 545 -17.59 0.85 -26.71
N SER A 546 -16.74 0.24 -27.54
CA SER A 546 -16.90 -1.17 -27.96
C SER A 546 -16.18 -2.06 -26.95
N PRO A 547 -16.72 -3.23 -26.54
CA PRO A 547 -15.96 -4.17 -25.73
C PRO A 547 -14.66 -4.48 -26.47
N PRO A 548 -13.48 -4.34 -25.81
CA PRO A 548 -12.22 -4.55 -26.47
C PRO A 548 -12.23 -5.94 -27.12
N PRO A 549 -11.79 -6.10 -28.38
CA PRO A 549 -11.53 -7.43 -28.91
C PRO A 549 -10.62 -8.11 -27.90
N ALA A 550 -10.97 -9.34 -27.48
CA ALA A 550 -10.24 -10.10 -26.46
C ALA A 550 -8.75 -9.86 -26.65
N THR A 551 -8.18 -9.03 -25.79
CA THR A 551 -6.78 -8.66 -25.91
C THR A 551 -6.02 -9.96 -25.84
N ASN A 552 -5.06 -10.16 -26.74
CA ASN A 552 -4.10 -11.24 -26.60
C ASN A 552 -3.28 -10.90 -25.36
N ASN A 553 -3.84 -11.10 -24.16
CA ASN A 553 -3.18 -10.85 -22.90
C ASN A 553 -1.99 -11.78 -22.90
N LEU A 554 -0.81 -11.19 -23.05
CA LEU A 554 0.43 -11.89 -22.78
C LEU A 554 0.37 -12.33 -21.33
N ASP A 555 0.85 -13.54 -21.07
CA ASP A 555 1.03 -14.01 -19.69
C ASP A 555 1.89 -12.98 -18.95
N PRO A 556 1.53 -12.57 -17.73
CA PRO A 556 2.29 -11.57 -16.99
C PRO A 556 3.70 -12.06 -16.72
N VAL A 557 4.68 -11.16 -16.81
CA VAL A 557 6.07 -11.46 -16.46
C VAL A 557 6.25 -11.32 -14.96
N MET A 558 6.73 -12.36 -14.30
CA MET A 558 7.07 -12.36 -12.89
C MET A 558 8.47 -11.75 -12.71
N LEU A 559 8.56 -10.61 -12.04
CA LEU A 559 9.82 -10.02 -11.61
C LEU A 559 10.12 -10.43 -10.16
N PRO A 560 11.08 -11.36 -9.90
CA PRO A 560 11.38 -11.78 -8.55
C PRO A 560 12.02 -10.65 -7.74
N ILE A 561 11.63 -10.56 -6.48
CA ILE A 561 12.21 -9.66 -5.49
C ILE A 561 12.96 -10.51 -4.49
N SER A 562 14.29 -10.44 -4.55
CA SER A 562 15.19 -11.26 -3.75
C SER A 562 15.45 -10.69 -2.36
N PHE A 563 15.31 -9.38 -2.20
CA PHE A 563 15.52 -8.69 -0.93
C PHE A 563 14.78 -7.35 -0.90
N VAL A 564 14.25 -6.99 0.27
CA VAL A 564 13.67 -5.67 0.56
C VAL A 564 14.28 -5.12 1.84
N GLU A 565 14.67 -3.85 1.81
CA GLU A 565 15.11 -3.09 2.98
C GLU A 565 14.22 -1.87 3.14
N VAL A 566 13.92 -1.52 4.40
CA VAL A 566 13.26 -0.26 4.73
C VAL A 566 14.10 0.46 5.78
N LYS A 567 14.37 1.74 5.54
CA LYS A 567 15.10 2.62 6.46
C LYS A 567 14.38 3.94 6.62
N VAL A 568 14.45 4.48 7.83
CA VAL A 568 14.02 5.83 8.16
C VAL A 568 15.24 6.63 8.60
N ASP A 569 15.36 7.85 8.09
CA ASP A 569 16.28 8.84 8.62
C ASP A 569 15.53 10.09 9.12
N ALA A 570 16.21 11.21 9.33
CA ALA A 570 15.58 12.43 9.84
C ALA A 570 14.80 13.24 8.77
N ALA A 571 14.74 12.78 7.53
CA ALA A 571 14.13 13.50 6.41
C ALA A 571 13.19 12.61 5.57
N GLU A 572 13.50 11.33 5.42
CA GLU A 572 12.76 10.42 4.55
C GLU A 572 12.71 8.97 5.05
N LEU A 573 11.70 8.25 4.56
CA LEU A 573 11.63 6.79 4.60
C LEU A 573 12.04 6.27 3.22
N THR A 574 13.00 5.35 3.20
CA THR A 574 13.48 4.70 1.98
C THR A 574 13.09 3.22 1.98
N VAL A 575 12.52 2.76 0.87
CA VAL A 575 12.30 1.35 0.56
C VAL A 575 13.23 0.98 -0.59
N GLN A 576 14.08 -0.02 -0.38
CA GLN A 576 15.06 -0.46 -1.36
C GLN A 576 14.88 -1.94 -1.66
N ALA A 577 15.09 -2.36 -2.91
CA ALA A 577 14.89 -3.74 -3.30
C ALA A 577 15.95 -4.23 -4.31
N ASP A 578 16.26 -5.52 -4.23
CA ASP A 578 17.08 -6.23 -5.22
C ASP A 578 16.21 -7.17 -6.04
N PHE A 579 16.34 -7.11 -7.36
CA PHE A 579 15.68 -8.05 -8.24
C PHE A 579 16.43 -9.37 -8.29
N GLY A 580 15.68 -10.47 -8.16
CA GLY A 580 16.18 -11.82 -8.29
C GLY A 580 16.23 -12.29 -9.75
N GLU A 581 16.82 -13.47 -9.96
CA GLU A 581 16.71 -14.21 -11.21
C GLU A 581 15.84 -15.44 -11.00
N LEU A 582 15.04 -15.78 -12.00
CA LEU A 582 14.31 -17.04 -12.02
C LEU A 582 15.28 -18.18 -12.35
N THR A 583 15.27 -19.21 -11.51
CA THR A 583 16.08 -20.42 -11.68
C THR A 583 15.30 -21.53 -12.35
#